data_AF-A0A934J3I7-F1
#
_entry.id   AF-A0A934J3I7-F1
#
_cell.length_a   1.000
_cell.length_b   1.000
_cell.length_c   1.000
_cell.angle_alpha   90.00
_cell.angle_beta   90.00
_cell.angle_gamma   90.00
#
_symmetry.space_group_name_H-M   'P 1'
#
loop_
_entity.id
_entity.type
_entity.pdbx_description
1 polymer ?
#
loop_
_entity_poly.entity_id
_entity_poly.type
_entity_poly.pdbx_seq_one_letter_code
_entity_poly.pdbx_strand_id
1 'polypeptide(L)'
;MTKQELINRLLALPAVINSAEEAVLDAHSEVIAAKDELQLKEDALILGNAVEGKNAETRAAHMRSMTVLERQALAEAELGLKQSAARLERFKVEFKALRAVALLLQVNV
;
A
#
# COMPACT_ATOMS: atom_id res chain seq x y z
N MET A 1 -18.02 25.15 -0.97
CA MET A 1 -16.62 25.58 -1.02
C MET A 1 -16.57 27.04 -1.47
N THR A 2 -16.04 27.92 -0.64
CA THR A 2 -15.83 29.34 -0.98
C THR A 2 -14.53 29.54 -1.78
N LYS A 3 -14.32 30.73 -2.38
CA LYS A 3 -13.06 31.06 -3.07
C LYS A 3 -11.85 30.99 -2.12
N GLN A 4 -12.02 31.42 -0.87
CA GLN A 4 -10.98 31.33 0.15
C GLN A 4 -10.68 29.87 0.53
N GLU A 5 -11.71 29.04 0.68
CA GLU A 5 -11.54 27.60 0.93
C GLU A 5 -10.83 26.88 -0.22
N LEU A 6 -11.14 27.24 -1.47
CA LEU A 6 -10.44 26.72 -2.67
C LEU A 6 -8.94 27.04 -2.60
N ILE A 7 -8.59 28.30 -2.32
CA ILE A 7 -7.20 28.74 -2.24
C ILE A 7 -6.49 28.00 -1.10
N ASN A 8 -7.08 27.97 0.08
CA ASN A 8 -6.50 27.28 1.24
C ASN A 8 -6.28 25.79 0.96
N ARG A 9 -7.25 25.13 0.30
CA ARG A 9 -7.13 23.71 -0.04
C ARG A 9 -6.05 23.46 -1.10
N LEU A 10 -5.97 24.30 -2.12
CA LEU A 10 -4.93 24.22 -3.15
C LEU A 10 -3.52 24.42 -2.60
N LEU A 11 -3.36 25.31 -1.62
CA LEU A 11 -2.08 25.54 -0.95
C LEU A 11 -1.67 24.38 -0.04
N ALA A 12 -2.63 23.71 0.61
CA ALA A 12 -2.37 22.59 1.50
C ALA A 12 -2.11 21.26 0.76
N LEU A 13 -2.75 21.05 -0.39
CA LEU A 13 -2.71 19.77 -1.11
C LEU A 13 -1.30 19.27 -1.47
N PRO A 14 -0.33 20.10 -1.88
CA PRO A 14 1.03 19.63 -2.13
C PRO A 14 1.68 18.95 -0.92
N ALA A 15 1.54 19.52 0.28
CA ALA A 15 2.07 18.92 1.50
C ALA A 15 1.35 17.61 1.84
N VAL A 16 0.03 17.57 1.65
CA VAL A 16 -0.77 16.35 1.85
C VAL A 16 -0.39 15.25 0.85
N ILE A 17 -0.14 15.61 -0.41
CA ILE A 17 0.34 14.69 -1.45
C ILE A 17 1.71 14.14 -1.06
N ASN A 18 2.65 14.99 -0.65
CA ASN A 18 3.98 14.53 -0.23
C ASN A 18 3.92 13.52 0.92
N SER A 19 3.13 13.83 1.96
CA SER A 19 2.91 12.89 3.07
C SER A 19 2.25 11.58 2.62
N ALA A 20 1.34 11.63 1.64
CA ALA A 20 0.76 10.42 1.07
C ALA A 20 1.75 9.62 0.20
N GLU A 21 2.72 10.27 -0.45
CA GLU A 21 3.80 9.61 -1.18
C GLU A 21 4.76 8.90 -0.23
N GLU A 22 5.15 9.55 0.87
CA GLU A 22 5.93 8.93 1.95
C GLU A 22 5.21 7.70 2.51
N ALA A 23 3.91 7.80 2.81
CA ALA A 23 3.12 6.67 3.30
C ALA A 23 3.03 5.48 2.31
N VAL A 24 3.15 5.73 1.01
CA VAL A 24 3.22 4.65 0.01
C VAL A 24 4.59 3.96 0.05
N LEU A 25 5.66 4.73 0.22
CA LEU A 25 7.02 4.17 0.34
C LEU A 25 7.17 3.34 1.61
N ASP A 26 6.61 3.80 2.73
CA ASP A 26 6.61 3.07 3.99
C ASP A 26 5.84 1.75 3.85
N ALA A 27 4.60 1.80 3.34
CA ALA A 27 3.80 0.61 3.12
C ALA A 27 4.45 -0.38 2.12
N HIS A 28 5.17 0.13 1.11
CA HIS A 28 5.93 -0.71 0.20
C HIS A 28 7.09 -1.42 0.92
N SER A 29 7.77 -0.72 1.83
CA SER A 29 8.84 -1.30 2.65
C SER A 29 8.31 -2.37 3.59
N GLU A 30 7.12 -2.18 4.17
CA GLU A 30 6.42 -3.19 4.99
C GLU A 30 6.10 -4.45 4.17
N VAL A 31 5.64 -4.31 2.91
CA VAL A 31 5.39 -5.46 2.03
C VAL A 31 6.68 -6.23 1.75
N ILE A 32 7.81 -5.54 1.52
CA ILE A 32 9.11 -6.21 1.33
C ILE A 32 9.48 -6.99 2.59
N ALA A 33 9.40 -6.34 3.76
CA ALA A 33 9.74 -6.99 5.03
C ALA A 33 8.87 -8.22 5.31
N ALA A 34 7.56 -8.15 5.06
CA ALA A 34 6.65 -9.29 5.22
C ALA A 34 6.94 -10.43 4.25
N LYS A 35 7.38 -10.13 3.01
CA LYS A 35 7.83 -11.15 2.05
C LYS A 35 9.10 -11.83 2.53
N ASP A 36 10.05 -11.06 3.03
CA ASP A 36 11.32 -11.60 3.53
C ASP A 36 11.08 -12.47 4.77
N GLU A 37 10.19 -12.07 5.68
CA GLU A 37 9.82 -12.87 6.85
C GLU A 37 9.14 -14.18 6.46
N LEU A 38 8.18 -14.14 5.52
CA LEU A 38 7.56 -15.34 4.99
C LEU A 38 8.60 -16.28 4.36
N GLN A 39 9.52 -15.74 3.55
CA GLN A 39 10.57 -16.53 2.92
C GLN A 39 11.50 -17.17 3.96
N LEU A 40 11.94 -16.41 4.96
CA LEU A 40 12.77 -16.93 6.05
C LEU A 40 12.08 -18.07 6.81
N LYS A 41 10.76 -17.96 7.02
CA LYS A 41 9.97 -19.00 7.66
C LYS A 41 9.87 -20.26 6.79
N GLU A 42 9.60 -20.10 5.50
CA GLU A 42 9.53 -21.21 4.55
C GLU A 42 10.89 -21.91 4.44
N ASP A 43 12.00 -21.17 4.37
CA ASP A 43 13.36 -21.73 4.33
C ASP A 43 13.70 -22.50 5.61
N ALA A 44 13.34 -21.97 6.78
CA ALA A 44 13.54 -22.65 8.06
C ALA A 44 12.77 -23.98 8.14
N LEU A 45 11.53 -24.01 7.62
CA LEU A 45 10.71 -25.23 7.57
C LEU A 45 11.31 -26.29 6.62
N ILE A 46 11.86 -25.85 5.49
CA ILE A 46 12.54 -26.73 4.53
C ILE A 46 13.82 -27.31 5.14
N LEU A 47 14.71 -26.46 5.66
CA LEU A 47 15.99 -26.86 6.23
C LEU A 47 15.83 -27.72 7.49
N GLY A 48 14.79 -27.46 8.29
CA GLY A 48 14.44 -28.23 9.47
C GLY A 48 13.79 -29.58 9.17
N ASN A 49 13.54 -29.93 7.90
CA ASN A 49 12.75 -31.10 7.49
C ASN A 49 11.37 -31.19 8.18
N ALA A 50 10.79 -30.04 8.57
CA ALA A 50 9.51 -29.97 9.25
C ALA A 50 8.32 -30.14 8.29
N VAL A 51 8.56 -30.00 6.98
CA VAL A 51 7.54 -30.12 5.94
C VAL A 51 7.33 -31.58 5.55
N GLU A 52 6.32 -32.20 6.15
CA GLU A 52 5.87 -33.54 5.77
C GLU A 52 5.00 -33.54 4.50
N GLY A 53 5.08 -34.64 3.72
CA GLY A 53 4.21 -34.85 2.58
C GLY A 53 4.78 -35.87 1.58
N LYS A 54 3.94 -36.85 1.20
CA LYS A 54 4.32 -37.94 0.27
C LYS A 54 4.48 -37.46 -1.17
N ASN A 55 3.94 -36.29 -1.51
CA ASN A 55 4.03 -35.66 -2.83
C ASN A 55 4.19 -34.13 -2.70
N ALA A 56 4.44 -33.43 -3.81
CA ALA A 56 4.68 -31.98 -3.80
C ALA A 56 3.48 -31.18 -3.30
N GLU A 57 2.25 -31.60 -3.61
CA GLU A 57 1.02 -30.93 -3.19
C GLU A 57 0.82 -30.98 -1.68
N THR A 58 1.02 -32.14 -1.06
CA THR A 58 0.90 -32.31 0.40
C THR A 58 1.95 -31.51 1.15
N ARG A 59 3.20 -31.46 0.64
CA ARG A 59 4.24 -30.60 1.20
C ARG A 59 3.89 -29.11 1.09
N ALA A 60 3.35 -28.67 -0.05
CA ALA A 60 2.94 -27.29 -0.24
C ALA A 60 1.73 -26.90 0.63
N ALA A 61 0.79 -27.82 0.86
CA ALA A 61 -0.35 -27.61 1.76
C ALA A 61 0.10 -27.53 3.22
N HIS A 62 1.01 -28.43 3.64
CA HIS A 62 1.55 -28.43 4.99
C HIS A 62 2.37 -27.18 5.27
N MET A 63 3.25 -26.77 4.35
CA MET A 63 3.98 -25.51 4.44
C MET A 63 3.04 -24.30 4.58
N ARG A 64 1.99 -24.24 3.77
CA ARG A 64 0.94 -23.21 3.88
C ARG A 64 0.28 -23.18 5.25
N SER A 65 0.00 -24.33 5.84
CA SER A 65 -0.60 -24.40 7.19
C SER A 65 0.36 -23.93 8.30
N MET A 66 1.67 -24.06 8.09
CA MET A 66 2.69 -23.62 9.04
C MET A 66 3.08 -22.15 8.87
N THR A 67 2.75 -21.53 7.74
CA THR A 67 3.04 -20.12 7.44
C THR A 67 1.79 -19.23 7.35
N VAL A 68 0.69 -19.64 7.99
CA VAL A 68 -0.58 -18.91 7.93
C VAL A 68 -0.44 -17.48 8.45
N LEU A 69 0.28 -17.28 9.55
CA LEU A 69 0.45 -15.97 10.17
C LEU A 69 1.27 -15.03 9.29
N GLU A 70 2.39 -15.51 8.76
CA GLU A 70 3.27 -14.74 7.88
C GLU A 70 2.56 -14.41 6.54
N ARG A 71 1.77 -15.34 6.01
CA ARG A 71 0.92 -15.08 4.82
C ARG A 71 -0.18 -14.07 5.10
N GLN A 72 -0.77 -14.11 6.29
CA GLN A 72 -1.75 -13.12 6.71
C GLN A 72 -1.12 -11.74 6.86
N ALA A 73 0.04 -11.64 7.52
CA ALA A 73 0.80 -10.40 7.64
C ALA A 73 1.16 -9.82 6.27
N LEU A 74 1.59 -10.66 5.33
CA LEU A 74 1.84 -10.24 3.96
C LEU A 74 0.57 -9.71 3.27
N ALA A 75 -0.55 -10.40 3.42
CA ALA A 75 -1.82 -9.96 2.83
C ALA A 75 -2.29 -8.61 3.42
N GLU A 76 -2.09 -8.40 4.71
CA GLU A 76 -2.40 -7.15 5.41
C GLU A 76 -1.50 -6.00 4.92
N ALA A 77 -0.19 -6.23 4.79
CA ALA A 77 0.75 -5.26 4.24
C ALA A 77 0.41 -4.89 2.79
N GLU A 78 0.09 -5.89 1.94
CA GLU A 78 -0.31 -5.65 0.55
C GLU A 78 -1.61 -4.84 0.45
N LEU A 79 -2.56 -5.08 1.36
CA LEU A 79 -3.78 -4.29 1.46
C LEU A 79 -3.46 -2.85 1.90
N GLY A 80 -2.58 -2.68 2.89
CA GLY A 80 -2.09 -1.37 3.34
C GLY A 80 -1.48 -0.56 2.21
N LEU A 81 -0.59 -1.17 1.42
CA LEU A 81 0.01 -0.53 0.24
C LEU A 81 -1.05 -0.09 -0.79
N LYS A 82 -2.03 -0.95 -1.09
CA LYS A 82 -3.14 -0.61 -2.00
C LYS A 82 -3.95 0.59 -1.48
N GLN A 83 -4.22 0.63 -0.18
CA GLN A 83 -4.95 1.73 0.45
C GLN A 83 -4.17 3.05 0.39
N SER A 84 -2.86 3.02 0.70
CA SER A 84 -1.99 4.20 0.60
C SER A 84 -1.92 4.71 -0.84
N ALA A 85 -1.75 3.82 -1.82
CA ALA A 85 -1.72 4.19 -3.23
C ALA A 85 -3.05 4.80 -3.72
N ALA A 86 -4.18 4.22 -3.32
CA ALA A 86 -5.50 4.76 -3.65
C ALA A 86 -5.73 6.14 -3.03
N ARG A 87 -5.24 6.36 -1.80
CA ARG A 87 -5.34 7.66 -1.12
C ARG A 87 -4.49 8.72 -1.81
N LEU A 88 -3.27 8.38 -2.19
CA LEU A 88 -2.40 9.26 -2.97
C LEU A 88 -3.06 9.68 -4.29
N GLU A 89 -3.60 8.72 -5.03
CA GLU A 89 -4.26 9.00 -6.31
C GLU A 89 -5.47 9.92 -6.12
N ARG A 90 -6.26 9.68 -5.07
CA ARG A 90 -7.38 10.56 -4.73
C ARG A 90 -6.93 12.02 -4.53
N PHE A 91 -5.83 12.26 -3.84
CA PHE A 91 -5.32 13.63 -3.64
C PHE A 91 -4.76 14.24 -4.93
N LYS A 92 -4.12 13.45 -5.79
CA LYS A 92 -3.66 13.92 -7.11
C LYS A 92 -4.83 14.32 -8.00
N VAL A 93 -5.89 13.51 -8.03
CA VAL A 93 -7.13 13.81 -8.76
C VAL A 93 -7.80 15.06 -8.18
N GLU A 94 -7.91 15.16 -6.85
CA GLU A 94 -8.48 16.34 -6.17
C GLU A 94 -7.72 17.61 -6.57
N PHE A 95 -6.39 17.58 -6.50
CA PHE A 95 -5.56 18.73 -6.86
C PHE A 95 -5.73 19.15 -8.32
N LYS A 96 -5.76 18.18 -9.24
CA LYS A 96 -6.02 18.44 -10.67
C LYS A 96 -7.40 19.08 -10.88
N ALA A 97 -8.43 18.56 -10.21
CA ALA A 97 -9.79 19.08 -10.32
C ALA A 97 -9.89 20.52 -9.78
N LEU A 98 -9.33 20.79 -8.60
CA LEU A 98 -9.36 22.13 -8.00
C LEU A 98 -8.56 23.14 -8.83
N ARG A 99 -7.44 22.74 -9.45
CA ARG A 99 -6.70 23.60 -10.38
C ARG A 99 -7.54 23.93 -11.62
N ALA A 100 -8.25 22.97 -12.18
CA ALA A 100 -9.14 23.21 -13.31
C ALA A 100 -10.27 24.19 -12.95
N VAL A 101 -10.89 24.02 -11.77
CA VAL A 101 -11.91 24.95 -11.26
C VAL A 101 -11.34 26.37 -11.09
N ALA A 102 -10.15 26.49 -10.51
CA ALA A 102 -9.49 27.79 -10.33
C ALA A 102 -9.22 28.50 -11.66
N LEU A 103 -8.82 27.78 -12.70
CA LEU A 103 -8.62 28.32 -14.05
C LEU A 103 -9.93 28.81 -14.67
N LEU A 104 -11.02 28.03 -14.56
CA LEU A 104 -12.35 28.45 -15.06
C LEU A 104 -12.84 29.73 -14.37
N LEU A 105 -12.56 29.88 -13.07
CA LEU A 105 -12.89 31.10 -12.33
C LEU A 105 -12.03 32.30 -12.75
N GLN A 106 -10.82 32.10 -13.28
CA GLN A 106 -9.99 33.18 -13.83
C GLN A 106 -10.48 33.65 -15.21
N VAL A 107 -11.04 32.76 -16.02
CA VAL A 107 -11.56 33.09 -17.36
C VAL A 107 -12.91 33.85 -17.29
N ASN A 108 -13.65 33.71 -16.20
CA ASN A 108 -14.95 34.35 -15.98
C ASN A 108 -14.88 35.69 -15.23
N VAL A 109 -13.68 36.24 -15.01
CA VAL A 109 -13.44 37.57 -14.41
C VAL A 109 -12.79 38.46 -15.47
#